data_AF-A0A4R9B339-F1
#
_entry.id   AF-A0A4R9B339-F1
#
_cell.length_a   1.000
_cell.length_b   1.000
_cell.length_c   1.000
_cell.angle_alpha   90.00
_cell.angle_beta   90.00
_cell.angle_gamma   90.00
#
_symmetry.space_group_name_H-M   'P 1'
#
loop_
_entity.id
_entity.type
_entity.pdbx_description
1 polymer ?
#
loop_
_entity_poly.entity_id
_entity_poly.type
_entity_poly.pdbx_seq_one_letter_code
_entity_poly.pdbx_strand_id
1 'polypeptide(L)'
;MRDFPGAVWSRFPFTRKQRLSIAFWARNRYGRPYNYAAFVAIGVALMLKRSTPEWVERFLMTDRSYECAQLADAALMHAGVHVFRDGRPYGAVYPGSFVKVWEHFGWWPDGPA
;
A
#
# COMPACT_ATOMS: atom_id res chain seq x y z
N MET A 1 -5.75 -2.44 -21.74
CA MET A 1 -5.83 -0.98 -21.55
C MET A 1 -7.05 -0.33 -22.22
N ARG A 2 -7.91 -1.08 -22.94
CA ARG A 2 -9.15 -0.53 -23.53
C ARG A 2 -10.32 -0.50 -22.54
N ASP A 3 -10.23 -1.28 -21.46
CA ASP A 3 -11.35 -1.48 -20.52
C ASP A 3 -11.52 -0.32 -19.52
N PHE A 4 -10.49 0.54 -19.36
CA PHE A 4 -10.50 1.66 -18.41
C PHE A 4 -9.87 2.91 -19.05
N PRO A 5 -10.56 3.59 -19.98
CA PRO A 5 -9.99 4.68 -20.77
C PRO A 5 -9.60 5.92 -19.95
N GLY A 6 -10.19 6.12 -18.77
CA GLY A 6 -9.86 7.22 -17.85
C GLY A 6 -8.87 6.86 -16.74
N ALA A 7 -8.37 5.62 -16.69
CA ALA A 7 -7.48 5.21 -15.59
C ALA A 7 -6.07 5.78 -15.78
N VAL A 8 -5.60 6.54 -14.79
CA VAL A 8 -4.19 6.93 -14.68
C VAL A 8 -3.44 5.87 -13.89
N TRP A 9 -2.45 5.25 -14.53
CA TRP A 9 -1.63 4.21 -13.93
C TRP A 9 -0.35 4.79 -13.34
N SER A 10 0.05 4.30 -12.17
CA SER A 10 1.36 4.61 -11.59
C SER A 10 2.50 4.20 -12.53
N ARG A 11 3.57 5.00 -12.58
CA ARG A 11 4.69 4.82 -13.51
C ARG A 11 6.03 4.69 -12.77
N PHE A 12 6.05 3.88 -11.72
CA PHE A 12 7.29 3.62 -11.00
C PHE A 12 8.37 3.05 -11.95
N PRO A 13 9.61 3.55 -11.89
CA PRO A 13 10.71 3.10 -12.76
C PRO A 13 11.28 1.76 -12.30
N PHE A 14 10.45 0.72 -12.21
CA PHE A 14 10.86 -0.59 -11.74
C PHE A 14 11.84 -1.26 -12.71
N THR A 15 12.95 -1.76 -12.16
CA THR A 15 13.82 -2.73 -12.83
C THR A 15 13.05 -4.01 -13.17
N ARG A 16 13.55 -4.79 -14.14
CA ARG A 16 12.97 -6.10 -14.48
C ARG A 16 12.87 -7.01 -13.25
N LYS A 17 13.89 -7.00 -12.39
CA LYS A 17 13.92 -7.79 -11.14
C LYS A 17 12.80 -7.38 -10.19
N GLN A 18 12.58 -6.08 -10.00
CA GLN A 18 11.50 -5.57 -9.14
C GLN A 18 10.13 -5.96 -9.69
N ARG A 19 9.89 -5.78 -11.00
CA ARG A 19 8.61 -6.17 -11.62
C ARG A 19 8.29 -7.65 -11.39
N LEU A 20 9.27 -8.53 -11.60
CA LEU A 20 9.12 -9.97 -11.38
C LEU A 20 8.87 -10.30 -9.90
N SER A 21 9.62 -9.67 -9.00
CA SER A 21 9.46 -9.86 -7.55
C SER A 21 8.07 -9.45 -7.07
N ILE A 22 7.58 -8.27 -7.48
CA ILE A 22 6.22 -7.78 -7.15
C ILE A 22 5.17 -8.77 -7.65
N ALA A 23 5.23 -9.14 -8.94
CA ALA A 23 4.22 -10.00 -9.55
C ALA A 23 4.20 -11.40 -8.93
N PHE A 24 5.37 -11.99 -8.67
CA PHE A 24 5.47 -13.31 -8.05
C PHE A 24 4.97 -13.29 -6.61
N TRP A 25 5.37 -12.28 -5.83
CA TRP A 25 4.95 -12.13 -4.44
C TRP A 25 3.45 -11.92 -4.30
N ALA A 26 2.86 -11.09 -5.17
CA ALA A 26 1.42 -10.83 -5.21
C ALA A 26 0.66 -12.09 -5.63
N ARG A 27 1.18 -12.85 -6.61
CA ARG A 27 0.56 -14.10 -7.06
C ARG A 27 0.44 -15.14 -5.94
N ASN A 28 1.44 -15.25 -5.08
CA ASN A 28 1.42 -16.17 -3.95
C ASN A 28 0.44 -15.76 -2.83
N ARG A 29 -0.28 -14.64 -3.00
CA ARG A 29 -1.28 -14.11 -2.05
C ARG A 29 -2.69 -14.08 -2.61
N TYR A 30 -2.90 -14.61 -3.83
CA TYR A 30 -4.26 -14.85 -4.31
C TYR A 30 -5.03 -15.75 -3.34
N GLY A 31 -6.31 -15.44 -3.14
CA GLY A 31 -7.19 -16.17 -2.23
C GLY A 31 -7.06 -15.77 -0.75
N ARG A 32 -6.14 -14.86 -0.38
CA ARG A 32 -6.12 -14.31 0.98
C ARG A 32 -7.40 -13.49 1.23
N PRO A 33 -8.06 -13.65 2.39
CA PRO A 33 -9.28 -12.92 2.69
C PRO A 33 -9.02 -11.42 2.84
N TYR A 34 -10.04 -10.65 2.49
CA TYR A 34 -10.11 -9.21 2.74
C TYR A 34 -10.39 -8.96 4.23
N ASN A 35 -9.88 -7.88 4.82
CA ASN A 35 -9.96 -7.64 6.26
C ASN A 35 -10.48 -6.24 6.60
N TYR A 36 -11.79 -6.06 6.47
CA TYR A 36 -12.42 -4.77 6.75
C TYR A 36 -12.15 -4.25 8.19
N ALA A 37 -11.87 -5.14 9.16
CA ALA A 37 -11.50 -4.71 10.51
C ALA A 37 -10.13 -3.99 10.56
N ALA A 38 -9.29 -4.18 9.54
CA ALA A 38 -8.02 -3.47 9.38
C ALA A 38 -8.21 -1.96 9.25
N PHE A 39 -9.33 -1.45 8.73
CA PHE A 39 -9.55 0.00 8.64
C PHE A 39 -9.48 0.70 10.00
N VAL A 40 -10.03 0.09 11.05
CA VAL A 40 -9.98 0.64 12.41
C VAL A 40 -8.53 0.65 12.92
N ALA A 41 -7.82 -0.47 12.77
CA ALA A 41 -6.42 -0.58 13.18
C ALA A 41 -5.52 0.41 12.42
N ILE A 42 -5.75 0.58 11.10
CA ILE A 42 -5.05 1.57 10.27
C ILE A 42 -5.32 2.99 10.79
N GLY A 43 -6.58 3.32 11.09
CA GLY A 43 -6.95 4.63 11.64
C GLY A 43 -6.22 4.93 12.96
N VAL A 44 -6.25 3.97 13.90
CA VAL A 44 -5.54 4.08 15.18
C VAL A 44 -4.03 4.26 14.96
N ALA A 45 -3.42 3.44 14.10
CA ALA A 45 -1.99 3.50 13.80
C ALA A 45 -1.56 4.81 13.13
N LEU A 46 -2.40 5.39 12.26
CA LEU A 46 -2.10 6.67 11.62
C LEU A 46 -2.23 7.86 12.58
N MET A 47 -3.15 7.79 13.54
CA MET A 47 -3.32 8.81 14.57
C MET A 47 -2.16 8.79 15.58
N LEU A 48 -1.75 7.59 16.02
CA LEU A 48 -0.76 7.44 17.09
C LEU A 48 0.69 7.34 16.56
N LYS A 49 0.89 6.96 15.29
CA LYS A 49 2.20 6.83 14.64
C LYS A 49 3.18 6.02 15.50
N ARG A 50 4.23 6.65 16.02
CA ARG A 50 5.25 6.00 16.87
C ARG A 50 4.71 5.56 18.23
N SER A 51 3.56 6.07 18.64
CA SER A 51 2.87 5.72 19.89
C SER A 51 1.80 4.65 19.67
N THR A 52 1.79 3.97 18.51
CA THR A 52 0.83 2.91 18.22
C THR A 52 1.04 1.74 19.19
N PRO A 53 -0.03 1.21 19.81
CA PRO A 53 0.07 0.06 20.69
C PRO A 53 0.63 -1.16 19.94
N GLU A 54 1.52 -1.90 20.59
CA GLU A 54 2.23 -3.04 19.97
C GLU A 54 1.26 -4.08 19.40
N TRP A 55 0.12 -4.32 20.04
CA TRP A 55 -0.88 -5.26 19.54
C TRP A 55 -1.53 -4.81 18.21
N VAL A 56 -1.67 -3.49 18.00
CA VAL A 56 -2.16 -2.92 16.73
C VAL A 56 -1.10 -3.11 15.65
N GLU A 57 0.17 -2.84 15.97
CA GLU A 57 1.28 -3.06 15.04
C GLU A 57 1.37 -4.54 14.63
N ARG A 58 1.33 -5.45 15.59
CA ARG A 58 1.31 -6.90 15.34
C ARG A 58 0.11 -7.33 14.48
N PHE A 59 -1.06 -6.74 14.72
CA PHE A 59 -2.25 -6.99 13.90
C PHE A 59 -2.05 -6.52 12.46
N LEU A 60 -1.50 -5.32 12.25
CA LEU A 60 -1.23 -4.77 10.91
C LEU A 60 -0.05 -5.45 10.18
N MET A 61 0.85 -6.10 10.90
CA MET A 61 1.97 -6.87 10.34
C MET A 61 1.60 -8.28 9.87
N THR A 62 0.37 -8.75 10.15
CA THR A 62 -0.06 -10.08 9.71
C THR A 62 -0.13 -10.19 8.18
N ASP A 63 0.24 -11.34 7.62
CA ASP A 63 0.12 -11.65 6.20
C ASP A 63 -1.08 -12.56 5.87
N ARG A 64 -1.92 -12.83 6.88
CA ARG A 64 -3.08 -13.71 6.77
C ARG A 64 -4.21 -13.08 5.96
N SER A 65 -4.31 -11.76 6.00
CA SER A 65 -5.34 -10.99 5.32
C SER A 65 -4.80 -9.60 4.98
N TYR A 66 -5.33 -9.01 3.91
CA TYR A 66 -4.89 -7.70 3.44
C TYR A 66 -6.07 -6.87 2.96
N GLU A 67 -6.01 -5.58 3.23
CA GLU A 67 -6.72 -4.57 2.44
C GLU A 67 -6.04 -4.35 1.09
N CYS A 68 -6.77 -3.82 0.11
CA CYS A 68 -6.23 -3.60 -1.24
C CYS A 68 -4.97 -2.72 -1.24
N ALA A 69 -4.98 -1.63 -0.46
CA ALA A 69 -3.85 -0.73 -0.32
C ALA A 69 -2.67 -1.35 0.45
N GLN A 70 -2.96 -2.19 1.46
CA GLN A 70 -1.94 -2.92 2.21
C GLN A 70 -1.23 -3.95 1.33
N LEU A 71 -1.98 -4.69 0.51
CA LEU A 71 -1.40 -5.66 -0.41
C LEU A 71 -0.48 -4.96 -1.42
N ALA A 72 -0.91 -3.82 -1.97
CA ALA A 72 -0.12 -3.03 -2.91
C ALA A 72 1.18 -2.53 -2.27
N ASP A 73 1.10 -1.92 -1.07
CA ASP A 73 2.28 -1.45 -0.34
C ASP A 73 3.23 -2.59 0.02
N ALA A 74 2.71 -3.69 0.58
CA ALA A 74 3.51 -4.85 0.96
C ALA A 74 4.21 -5.51 -0.26
N ALA A 75 3.57 -5.53 -1.44
CA ALA A 75 4.20 -6.02 -2.66
C ALA A 75 5.36 -5.13 -3.12
N LEU A 76 5.20 -3.80 -3.01
CA LEU A 76 6.26 -2.83 -3.30
C LEU A 76 7.42 -2.98 -2.31
N MET A 77 7.11 -3.03 -1.01
CA MET A 77 8.11 -3.23 0.04
C MET A 77 8.89 -4.53 -0.13
N HIS A 78 8.24 -5.62 -0.52
CA HIS A 78 8.92 -6.89 -0.79
C HIS A 78 9.97 -6.78 -1.91
N ALA A 79 9.74 -5.90 -2.89
CA ALA A 79 10.69 -5.60 -3.95
C ALA A 79 11.69 -4.47 -3.60
N GLY A 80 11.74 -4.05 -2.32
CA GLY A 80 12.61 -2.99 -1.83
C GLY A 80 12.14 -1.57 -2.20
N VAL A 81 10.88 -1.41 -2.60
CA VAL A 81 10.29 -0.11 -2.97
C VAL A 81 9.50 0.42 -1.78
N HIS A 82 10.05 1.42 -1.09
CA HIS A 82 9.42 2.07 0.06
C HIS A 82 8.76 3.38 -0.37
N VAL A 83 7.44 3.35 -0.49
CA VAL A 83 6.64 4.48 -0.97
C VAL A 83 6.39 5.51 0.13
N PHE A 84 6.06 5.05 1.33
CA PHE A 84 5.78 5.91 2.48
C PHE A 84 7.04 6.13 3.33
N ARG A 85 7.30 7.38 3.71
CA ARG A 85 8.44 7.80 4.53
C ARG A 85 8.04 8.68 5.73
N ASP A 86 6.76 8.69 6.07
CA ASP A 86 6.15 9.56 7.08
C ASP A 86 6.12 8.94 8.49
N GLY A 87 6.86 7.85 8.70
CA GLY A 87 7.01 7.19 9.99
C GLY A 87 5.76 6.45 10.48
N ARG A 88 4.80 6.17 9.59
CA ARG A 88 3.66 5.31 9.90
C ARG A 88 4.11 3.87 10.23
N PRO A 89 3.37 3.14 11.09
CA PRO A 89 3.59 1.70 11.29
C PRO A 89 3.43 0.90 9.99
N TYR A 90 4.07 -0.26 9.92
CA TYR A 90 3.92 -1.19 8.80
C TYR A 90 2.44 -1.56 8.59
N GLY A 91 1.99 -1.57 7.33
CA GLY A 91 0.61 -1.92 7.01
C GLY A 91 -0.43 -0.85 7.38
N ALA A 92 -0.04 0.29 7.98
CA ALA A 92 -0.93 1.43 8.24
C ALA A 92 -1.20 2.24 6.97
N VAL A 93 -1.80 1.60 5.97
CA VAL A 93 -2.04 2.17 4.64
C VAL A 93 -3.48 1.90 4.21
N TYR A 94 -4.12 2.92 3.67
CA TYR A 94 -5.47 2.87 3.09
C TYR A 94 -5.44 3.50 1.69
N PRO A 95 -6.47 3.33 0.84
CA PRO A 95 -6.44 3.83 -0.54
C PRO A 95 -6.05 5.31 -0.67
N GLY A 96 -6.60 6.18 0.18
CA GLY A 96 -6.28 7.61 0.18
C GLY A 96 -4.84 7.95 0.61
N SER A 97 -4.10 7.03 1.22
CA SER A 97 -2.67 7.24 1.50
C SER A 97 -1.85 7.46 0.24
N PHE A 98 -2.23 6.82 -0.87
CA PHE A 98 -1.49 6.93 -2.14
C PHE A 98 -1.72 8.26 -2.87
N VAL A 99 -2.71 9.07 -2.47
CA VAL A 99 -2.98 10.37 -3.12
C VAL A 99 -1.74 11.26 -3.06
N LYS A 100 -1.16 11.45 -1.86
CA LYS A 100 0.06 12.25 -1.68
C LYS A 100 1.26 11.72 -2.46
N VAL A 101 1.30 10.40 -2.67
CA VAL A 101 2.33 9.75 -3.48
C VAL A 101 2.14 10.10 -4.94
N TRP A 102 0.91 9.99 -5.45
CA TRP A 102 0.58 10.31 -6.82
C TRP A 102 0.77 11.78 -7.14
N GLU A 103 0.40 12.68 -6.22
CA GLU A 103 0.71 14.11 -6.31
C GLU A 103 2.22 14.35 -6.39
N HIS A 104 3.00 13.74 -5.48
CA HIS A 104 4.46 13.88 -5.48
C HIS A 104 5.12 13.45 -6.79
N PHE A 105 4.60 12.41 -7.44
CA PHE A 105 5.11 11.92 -8.74
C PHE A 105 4.43 12.56 -9.97
N GLY A 106 3.48 13.47 -9.79
CA GLY A 106 2.73 14.09 -10.88
C GLY A 106 1.83 13.11 -11.64
N TRP A 107 1.33 12.07 -10.98
CA TRP A 107 0.38 11.10 -11.53
C TRP A 107 -1.07 11.37 -11.14
N TRP A 108 -1.31 12.31 -10.22
CA TRP A 108 -2.65 12.70 -9.85
C TRP A 108 -3.30 13.56 -10.94
N PRO A 109 -4.47 13.17 -11.49
CA PRO A 109 -5.04 13.80 -12.69
C PRO A 109 -5.46 15.26 -12.51
N ASP A 110 -5.83 15.68 -11.31
CA ASP A 110 -6.41 17.02 -11.07
C ASP A 110 -5.41 18.07 -10.54
N GLY A 111 -4.10 17.73 -10.50
CA GLY A 111 -3.08 18.59 -9.87
C GLY A 111 -3.20 18.62 -8.33
N PRO A 112 -2.22 19.17 -7.59
CA PRO A 112 -2.30 19.23 -6.14
C PRO A 112 -3.52 20.05 -5.71
N ALA A 113 -4.31 19.50 -4.77
CA ALA A 113 -5.39 20.23 -4.10
C ALA A 113 -4.84 21.37 -3.22
#